data_AF-A0ABD5IPH1-F1
#
_entry.id   AF-A0ABD5IPH1-F1
#
_cell.length_a   1.000
_cell.length_b   1.000
_cell.length_c   1.000
_cell.angle_alpha   90.00
_cell.angle_beta   90.00
_cell.angle_gamma   90.00
#
_symmetry.space_group_name_H-M   'P 1'
#
loop_
_entity.id
_entity.type
_entity.pdbx_description
1 polymer ?
#
loop_
_entity_poly.entity_id
_entity_poly.type
_entity_poly.pdbx_seq_one_letter_code
_entity_poly.pdbx_strand_id
1 'polypeptide(L)'
;EEVVRLVFEKTRQLWFEKTPLSHWNGLTLLAVDGTLWRTPDTPENDAAFGRTANEHARSDWPQLRMVCQMEVTSHLLTGVSFGSVSETSEVDLAAQLAEQTPEHSLTILDKGFYALGLLHHWSA
;
A
#
# COMPACT_ATOMS: atom_id res chain seq x y z
N GLU A 1 -6.38 -2.71 -16.58
CA GLU A 1 -6.25 -2.52 -15.13
C GLU A 1 -7.05 -3.54 -14.33
N GLU A 2 -8.37 -3.63 -14.54
CA GLU A 2 -9.26 -4.51 -13.77
C GLU A 2 -8.86 -6.00 -13.75
N VAL A 3 -8.45 -6.57 -14.88
CA VAL A 3 -8.01 -7.98 -14.95
C VAL A 3 -6.78 -8.23 -14.08
N VAL A 4 -5.80 -7.31 -14.09
CA VAL A 4 -4.58 -7.44 -13.29
C VAL A 4 -4.91 -7.36 -11.81
N ARG A 5 -5.78 -6.42 -11.41
CA ARG A 5 -6.29 -6.31 -10.05
C ARG A 5 -6.98 -7.60 -9.61
N LEU A 6 -7.89 -8.13 -10.42
CA LEU A 6 -8.61 -9.37 -10.11
C LEU A 6 -7.67 -10.58 -9.99
N VAL A 7 -6.68 -10.69 -10.88
CA VAL A 7 -5.66 -11.76 -10.78
C VAL A 7 -4.86 -11.63 -9.49
N PHE A 8 -4.44 -10.43 -9.12
CA PHE A 8 -3.75 -10.17 -7.85
C PHE A 8 -4.64 -10.57 -6.66
N GLU A 9 -5.89 -10.12 -6.61
CA GLU A 9 -6.84 -10.42 -5.54
C GLU A 9 -7.12 -11.91 -5.39
N LYS A 10 -7.34 -12.62 -6.50
CA LYS A 10 -7.57 -14.07 -6.49
C LYS A 10 -6.32 -14.83 -6.06
N THR A 11 -5.16 -14.41 -6.54
CA THR A 11 -3.90 -15.06 -6.23
C THR A 11 -3.55 -14.86 -4.76
N ARG A 12 -3.60 -13.62 -4.24
CA ARG A 12 -3.32 -13.36 -2.82
C ARG A 12 -4.23 -14.17 -1.90
N GLN A 13 -5.53 -14.25 -2.21
CA GLN A 13 -6.48 -14.99 -1.40
C GLN A 13 -6.11 -16.48 -1.35
N LEU A 14 -5.85 -17.08 -2.53
CA LEU A 14 -5.48 -18.49 -2.64
C LEU A 14 -4.19 -18.83 -1.88
N TRP A 15 -3.18 -17.96 -1.95
CA TRP A 15 -1.91 -18.18 -1.24
C TRP A 15 -2.06 -17.97 0.26
N PHE A 16 -2.81 -16.94 0.67
CA PHE A 16 -3.04 -16.63 2.07
C PHE A 16 -3.76 -17.77 2.80
N GLU A 17 -4.78 -18.37 2.18
CA GLU A 17 -5.51 -19.52 2.75
C GLU A 17 -4.64 -20.80 2.89
N LYS A 18 -3.58 -20.92 2.09
CA LYS A 18 -2.70 -22.10 2.06
C LYS A 18 -1.44 -21.94 2.89
N THR A 19 -1.12 -20.72 3.33
CA THR A 19 0.12 -20.45 4.03
C THR A 19 -0.11 -20.54 5.54
N PRO A 20 0.69 -21.34 6.28
CA PRO A 20 0.61 -21.32 7.73
C PRO A 20 1.06 -19.94 8.23
N LEU A 21 0.17 -19.24 8.91
CA LEU A 21 0.45 -17.93 9.51
C LEU A 21 0.86 -18.10 10.97
N SER A 22 1.79 -17.26 11.44
CA SER A 22 2.04 -17.13 12.86
C SER A 22 1.08 -16.10 13.43
N HIS A 23 0.44 -16.44 14.56
CA HIS A 23 -0.41 -15.51 15.27
C HIS A 23 0.29 -15.05 16.55
N TRP A 24 0.24 -13.75 16.80
CA TRP A 24 0.71 -13.17 18.05
C TRP A 24 -0.49 -12.89 18.95
N ASN A 25 -0.59 -13.58 20.09
CA ASN A 25 -1.75 -13.50 20.98
C ASN A 25 -3.11 -13.71 20.27
N GLY A 26 -3.14 -14.59 19.25
CA GLY A 26 -4.33 -14.84 18.44
C GLY A 26 -4.62 -13.80 17.36
N LEU A 27 -3.77 -12.78 17.21
CA LEU A 27 -3.88 -11.76 16.17
C LEU A 27 -3.01 -12.09 14.97
N THR A 28 -3.52 -11.82 13.77
CA THR A 28 -2.73 -11.84 12.53
C THR A 28 -1.84 -10.60 12.50
N LEU A 29 -0.53 -10.78 12.30
CA LEU A 29 0.42 -9.67 12.23
C LEU A 29 0.49 -9.11 10.82
N LEU A 30 0.15 -7.83 10.68
CA LEU A 30 0.20 -7.10 9.42
C LEU A 30 1.21 -5.96 9.51
N ALA A 31 1.79 -5.59 8.38
CA ALA A 31 2.62 -4.39 8.25
C ALA A 31 2.15 -3.57 7.05
N VAL A 32 2.15 -2.25 7.20
CA VAL A 32 1.82 -1.32 6.13
C VAL A 32 2.96 -0.36 5.90
N ASP A 33 3.36 -0.25 4.63
CA ASP A 33 4.44 0.64 4.22
C ASP A 33 4.23 1.19 2.80
N GLY A 34 4.80 2.38 2.57
CA GLY A 34 4.78 3.09 1.30
C GLY A 34 6.03 2.85 0.46
N THR A 35 5.88 2.85 -0.85
CA THR A 35 7.00 2.80 -1.79
C THR A 35 6.72 3.63 -3.04
N LEU A 36 7.79 4.15 -3.65
CA LEU A 36 7.74 4.91 -4.89
C LEU A 36 8.37 4.09 -6.02
N TRP A 37 7.57 3.81 -7.04
CA TRP A 37 8.03 3.19 -8.28
C TRP A 37 8.34 4.25 -9.31
N ARG A 38 9.38 4.02 -10.11
CA ARG A 38 9.65 4.84 -11.29
C ARG A 38 8.95 4.22 -12.48
N THR A 39 8.28 5.04 -13.27
CA THR A 39 7.69 4.62 -14.54
C THR A 39 8.57 5.08 -15.70
N PRO A 40 8.44 4.48 -16.89
CA PRO A 40 9.08 5.01 -18.10
C PRO A 40 8.74 6.49 -18.31
N ASP A 41 9.72 7.27 -18.77
CA ASP A 41 9.52 8.69 -19.08
C ASP A 41 8.77 8.86 -20.41
N THR A 42 7.45 8.96 -20.31
CA THR A 42 6.56 9.27 -21.42
C THR A 42 5.62 10.40 -21.02
N PRO A 43 5.13 11.22 -21.98
CA PRO A 43 4.18 12.29 -21.67
C PRO A 43 2.92 11.79 -20.94
N GLU A 44 2.45 10.59 -21.27
CA GLU A 44 1.27 9.98 -20.65
C GLU A 44 1.52 9.63 -19.18
N ASN A 45 2.68 9.06 -18.86
CA ASN A 45 3.05 8.72 -17.48
C ASN A 45 3.36 9.98 -16.66
N ASP A 46 3.98 11.00 -17.26
CA ASP A 46 4.21 12.28 -16.57
C ASP A 46 2.89 12.95 -16.20
N ALA A 47 1.91 12.94 -17.11
CA ALA A 47 0.57 13.45 -16.87
C ALA A 47 -0.21 12.64 -15.83
N ALA A 48 -0.09 11.30 -15.85
CA ALA A 48 -0.84 10.43 -14.94
C ALA A 48 -0.28 10.38 -13.51
N PHE A 49 1.05 10.33 -13.36
CA PHE A 49 1.67 10.03 -12.07
C PHE A 49 2.46 11.20 -11.48
N GLY A 50 2.86 12.17 -12.30
CA GLY A 50 3.65 13.31 -11.87
C GLY A 50 5.06 12.92 -11.42
N ARG A 51 5.80 13.91 -10.90
CA ARG A 51 7.17 13.74 -10.41
C ARG A 51 7.31 14.42 -9.06
N THR A 52 8.03 13.82 -8.12
CA THR A 52 8.38 14.53 -6.90
C THR A 52 9.37 15.64 -7.21
N ALA A 53 9.31 16.72 -6.43
CA ALA A 53 10.24 17.83 -6.51
C ALA A 53 10.59 18.31 -5.11
N ASN A 54 11.82 18.76 -4.93
CA ASN A 54 12.24 19.54 -3.78
C ASN A 54 12.66 20.95 -4.26
N GLU A 55 13.13 21.80 -3.34
CA GLU A 55 13.54 23.17 -3.66
C GLU A 55 14.66 23.27 -4.71
N HIS A 56 15.44 22.20 -4.90
CA HIS A 56 16.64 22.20 -5.73
C HIS A 56 16.47 21.43 -7.05
N ALA A 57 15.60 20.43 -7.10
CA ALA A 57 15.46 19.54 -8.25
C ALA A 57 14.09 18.86 -8.30
N ARG A 58 13.62 18.63 -9.53
CA ARG A 58 12.52 17.72 -9.86
C ARG A 58 13.10 16.36 -10.24
N SER A 59 12.42 15.27 -9.90
CA SER A 59 12.81 13.92 -10.31
C SER A 59 12.92 13.78 -11.83
N ASP A 60 13.88 13.00 -12.31
CA ASP A 60 14.08 12.72 -13.74
C ASP A 60 13.01 11.80 -14.32
N TRP A 61 12.29 11.06 -13.48
CA TRP A 61 11.30 10.07 -13.89
C TRP A 61 9.94 10.36 -13.25
N PRO A 62 8.83 10.08 -13.96
CA PRO A 62 7.52 10.00 -13.32
C PRO A 62 7.46 8.86 -12.31
N GLN A 63 6.68 9.08 -11.25
CA GLN A 63 6.68 8.21 -10.08
C GLN A 63 5.27 7.79 -9.68
N LEU A 64 5.08 6.48 -9.54
CA LEU A 64 3.86 5.89 -9.02
C LEU A 64 4.05 5.62 -7.52
N ARG A 65 3.12 6.11 -6.69
CA ARG A 65 3.08 5.80 -5.27
C ARG A 65 2.29 4.51 -5.06
N MET A 66 2.82 3.61 -4.23
CA MET A 66 2.15 2.38 -3.84
C MET A 66 2.21 2.25 -2.32
N VAL A 67 1.10 1.93 -1.68
CA VAL A 67 1.08 1.47 -0.29
C VAL A 67 0.71 0.00 -0.28
N CYS A 68 1.44 -0.78 0.50
CA CYS A 68 1.26 -2.22 0.63
C CYS A 68 0.87 -2.59 2.05
N GLN A 69 -0.06 -3.52 2.16
CA GLN A 69 -0.29 -4.29 3.37
C GLN A 69 0.27 -5.70 3.18
N MET A 70 1.04 -6.17 4.13
CA MET A 70 1.69 -7.47 4.12
C MET A 70 1.40 -8.22 5.40
N GLU A 71 1.19 -9.54 5.34
CA GLU A 71 1.29 -10.39 6.53
C GLU A 71 2.75 -10.72 6.82
N VAL A 72 3.16 -10.45 8.06
CA VAL A 72 4.57 -10.32 8.44
C VAL A 72 5.31 -11.66 8.41
N THR A 73 4.64 -12.77 8.68
CA THR A 73 5.27 -14.10 8.77
C THR A 73 5.54 -14.70 7.40
N SER A 74 4.54 -14.62 6.52
CA SER A 74 4.54 -15.20 5.17
C SER A 74 5.15 -14.26 4.13
N HIS A 75 5.27 -12.98 4.45
CA HIS A 75 5.65 -11.90 3.53
C HIS A 75 4.71 -11.76 2.33
N LEU A 76 3.48 -12.28 2.43
CA LEU A 76 2.48 -12.15 1.38
C LEU A 76 1.78 -10.80 1.46
N LEU A 77 1.65 -10.13 0.32
CA LEU A 77 0.85 -8.91 0.21
C LEU A 77 -0.64 -9.26 0.29
N THR A 78 -1.31 -8.73 1.32
CA THR A 78 -2.74 -8.91 1.54
C THR A 78 -3.57 -7.79 0.93
N GLY A 79 -2.95 -6.63 0.64
CA GLY A 79 -3.58 -5.49 0.00
C GLY A 79 -2.55 -4.55 -0.62
N VAL A 80 -2.92 -3.90 -1.73
CA VAL A 80 -2.11 -2.87 -2.38
C VAL A 80 -3.00 -1.76 -2.88
N SER A 81 -2.55 -0.52 -2.72
CA SER A 81 -3.20 0.65 -3.32
C SER A 81 -2.17 1.52 -4.04
N PHE A 82 -2.58 2.11 -5.15
CA PHE A 82 -1.75 2.87 -6.07
C PHE A 82 -2.29 4.29 -6.22
N GLY A 83 -1.39 5.27 -6.33
CA GLY A 83 -1.75 6.66 -6.53
C GLY A 83 -0.67 7.45 -7.24
N SER A 84 -1.09 8.57 -7.83
CA SER A 84 -0.18 9.56 -8.41
C SER A 84 0.61 10.25 -7.30
N VAL A 85 1.92 10.49 -7.50
CA VAL A 85 2.71 11.19 -6.47
C VAL A 85 2.29 12.64 -6.29
N SER A 86 1.67 13.25 -7.31
CA SER A 86 1.19 14.63 -7.28
C SER A 86 -0.19 14.81 -6.64
N GLU A 87 -1.02 13.76 -6.63
CA GLU A 87 -2.44 13.88 -6.24
C GLU A 87 -2.79 13.15 -4.95
N THR A 88 -2.09 12.06 -4.60
CA THR A 88 -2.53 11.16 -3.53
C THR A 88 -1.44 10.96 -2.50
N SER A 89 -1.70 11.22 -1.22
CA SER A 89 -0.72 10.97 -0.16
C SER A 89 -0.63 9.48 0.21
N GLU A 90 0.44 9.08 0.90
CA GLU A 90 0.56 7.71 1.45
C GLU A 90 -0.54 7.43 2.49
N VAL A 91 -0.98 8.45 3.22
CA VAL A 91 -2.06 8.36 4.20
C VAL A 91 -3.40 8.06 3.51
N ASP A 92 -3.69 8.71 2.38
CA ASP A 92 -4.92 8.46 1.61
C ASP A 92 -4.97 7.04 1.06
N LEU A 93 -3.83 6.55 0.53
CA LEU A 93 -3.73 5.18 0.03
C LEU A 93 -3.81 4.15 1.15
N ALA A 94 -3.22 4.44 2.31
CA ALA A 94 -3.35 3.59 3.48
C ALA A 94 -4.82 3.49 3.92
N ALA A 95 -5.56 4.61 3.98
CA ALA A 95 -6.97 4.58 4.36
C ALA A 95 -7.81 3.62 3.49
N GLN A 96 -7.52 3.54 2.18
CA GLN A 96 -8.20 2.58 1.28
C GLN A 96 -7.90 1.11 1.63
N LEU A 97 -6.75 0.82 2.23
CA LEU A 97 -6.39 -0.52 2.68
C LEU A 97 -7.04 -0.89 4.02
N ALA A 98 -7.43 0.10 4.83
CA ALA A 98 -8.13 -0.15 6.09
C ALA A 98 -9.43 -0.93 5.84
N GLU A 99 -10.18 -0.57 4.79
CA GLU A 99 -11.43 -1.26 4.40
C GLU A 99 -11.25 -2.75 4.04
N GLN A 100 -10.03 -3.15 3.68
CA GLN A 100 -9.70 -4.53 3.29
C GLN A 100 -8.89 -5.27 4.36
N THR A 101 -8.61 -4.59 5.48
CA THR A 101 -7.82 -5.14 6.58
C THR A 101 -8.65 -6.15 7.36
N PRO A 102 -8.18 -7.39 7.54
CA PRO A 102 -8.91 -8.38 8.33
C PRO A 102 -9.15 -7.91 9.77
N GLU A 103 -10.33 -8.19 10.30
CA GLU A 103 -10.59 -8.12 11.73
C GLU A 103 -9.63 -9.03 12.52
N HIS A 104 -9.50 -8.79 13.83
CA HIS A 104 -8.60 -9.54 14.70
C HIS A 104 -7.14 -9.57 14.21
N SER A 105 -6.67 -8.44 13.69
CA SER A 105 -5.29 -8.23 13.27
C SER A 105 -4.60 -7.16 14.11
N LEU A 106 -3.26 -7.23 14.15
CA LEU A 106 -2.41 -6.17 14.66
C LEU A 106 -1.61 -5.62 13.48
N THR A 107 -1.87 -4.37 13.10
CA THR A 107 -1.14 -3.70 12.01
C THR A 107 -0.02 -2.84 12.56
N ILE A 108 1.21 -3.09 12.11
CA ILE A 108 2.40 -2.29 12.37
C ILE A 108 2.52 -1.26 11.25
N LEU A 109 2.67 0.01 11.63
CA LEU A 109 2.79 1.14 10.72
C LEU A 109 4.12 1.85 10.97
N ASP A 110 4.77 2.33 9.91
CA ASP A 110 5.90 3.25 10.06
C ASP A 110 5.45 4.59 10.68
N LYS A 111 6.40 5.31 11.29
CA LYS A 111 6.16 6.64 11.88
C LYS A 111 5.59 7.64 10.87
N GLY A 112 5.88 7.48 9.56
CA GLY A 112 5.29 8.29 8.49
C GLY A 112 3.75 8.25 8.45
N PHE A 113 3.12 7.20 8.99
CA PHE A 113 1.67 7.05 9.06
C PHE A 113 1.05 7.56 10.36
N TYR A 114 1.80 8.32 11.19
CA TYR A 114 1.28 8.92 12.41
C TYR A 114 0.35 10.11 12.11
N ALA A 115 -0.83 9.80 11.57
CA ALA A 115 -1.90 10.72 11.27
C ALA A 115 -3.16 10.29 12.06
N LEU A 116 -3.62 11.15 12.97
CA LEU A 116 -4.73 10.81 13.89
C LEU A 116 -6.01 10.36 13.17
N GLY A 117 -6.33 10.99 12.03
CA GLY A 117 -7.49 10.61 11.22
C GLY A 117 -7.35 9.20 10.63
N LEU A 118 -6.16 8.85 10.13
CA LEU A 118 -5.87 7.50 9.62
C LEU A 118 -5.95 6.47 10.74
N LEU A 119 -5.30 6.72 11.87
CA LEU A 119 -5.28 5.78 12.99
C LEU A 119 -6.68 5.52 13.54
N HIS A 120 -7.51 6.57 13.64
CA HIS A 120 -8.91 6.43 14.04
C HIS A 120 -9.70 5.60 13.02
N HIS A 121 -9.54 5.88 11.72
CA HIS A 121 -10.19 5.11 10.66
C HIS A 121 -9.73 3.65 10.60
N TRP A 122 -8.44 3.39 10.84
CA TRP A 122 -7.87 2.04 10.83
C TRP A 122 -8.35 1.17 12.01
N SER A 123 -8.70 1.81 13.12
CA SER A 123 -9.17 1.13 14.33
C SER A 123 -10.67 0.85 14.35
N ALA A 124 -11.42 1.42 13.40
CA ALA A 124 -12.88 1.34 13.33
C ALA A 124 -13.32 0.04 12.62
#